data_AF-A0A6J7ZW33-F1
#
_entry.id   AF-A0A6J7ZW33-F1
#
_cell.length_a   1.000
_cell.length_b   1.000
_cell.length_c   1.000
_cell.angle_alpha   90.00
_cell.angle_beta   90.00
_cell.angle_gamma   90.00
#
_symmetry.space_group_name_H-M   'P 1'
#
loop_
_entity.id
_entity.type
_entity.pdbx_description
1 polymer ?
#
loop_
_entity_poly.entity_id
_entity_poly.type
_entity_poly.pdbx_seq_one_letter_code
_entity_poly.pdbx_strand_id
1 'polypeptide(L)'
;MWKNLDLLKYSKNFVLLATVWLQCFVLLVKACGQYIELGSQSTRSISISNTYAPYSNCIWVVEASSGYRVELNISSFVGQELSGSCVDYITVRDGSDSSDEVLGKTCTTLSNSLVTSTARWMWIQFKSDGEITTSGLTATLSTVYAGSVISNYSSPLESCKSFQYKCDNHICLTRAYLCDGFEDCGCSDCDESACTGLPFSRTELLGMSIGIGSFISIGIFVFSCLYERYRKIRAIRQGNLELDPLAGDSKKSKIAWHK
;
A
#
# COMPACT_ATOMS: atom_id res chain seq x y z
N MET A 1 -13.74 -45.72 -32.86
CA MET A 1 -13.26 -46.13 -31.52
C MET A 1 -12.19 -45.15 -31.06
N TRP A 2 -12.48 -44.35 -30.03
CA TRP A 2 -11.61 -43.94 -28.91
C TRP A 2 -10.09 -43.75 -29.22
N LYS A 3 -9.43 -42.58 -29.07
CA LYS A 3 -9.50 -41.55 -28.02
C LYS A 3 -8.95 -40.20 -28.53
N ASN A 4 -9.84 -39.22 -28.65
CA ASN A 4 -9.54 -37.84 -28.28
C ASN A 4 -9.67 -37.75 -26.76
N LEU A 5 -8.58 -37.83 -26.01
CA LEU A 5 -8.53 -37.48 -24.59
C LEU A 5 -7.05 -37.43 -24.22
N ASP A 6 -6.51 -36.23 -23.93
CA ASP A 6 -5.49 -36.01 -22.88
C ASP A 6 -4.90 -34.59 -22.88
N LEU A 7 -5.21 -33.72 -23.86
CA LEU A 7 -4.75 -32.32 -23.81
C LEU A 7 -5.57 -31.41 -22.86
N LEU A 8 -6.86 -31.70 -22.66
CA LEU A 8 -7.71 -30.96 -21.71
C LEU A 8 -7.53 -31.39 -20.25
N LYS A 9 -6.93 -32.56 -19.99
CA LYS A 9 -6.67 -33.06 -18.63
C LYS A 9 -5.44 -32.37 -18.02
N TYR A 10 -4.45 -32.07 -18.86
CA TYR A 10 -3.24 -31.36 -18.47
C TYR A 10 -3.51 -29.88 -18.15
N SER A 11 -4.38 -29.20 -18.93
CA SER A 11 -4.70 -27.79 -18.69
C SER A 11 -5.56 -27.57 -17.44
N LYS A 12 -6.52 -28.47 -17.16
CA LYS A 12 -7.33 -28.40 -15.94
C LYS A 12 -6.49 -28.64 -14.69
N ASN A 13 -5.56 -29.59 -14.72
CA ASN A 13 -4.64 -29.83 -13.61
C ASN A 13 -3.63 -28.69 -13.42
N PHE A 14 -3.13 -28.08 -14.50
CA PHE A 14 -2.24 -26.91 -14.40
C PHE A 14 -2.96 -25.68 -13.85
N VAL A 15 -4.19 -25.41 -14.30
CA VAL A 15 -5.02 -24.31 -13.76
C VAL A 15 -5.39 -24.58 -12.31
N LEU A 16 -5.79 -25.82 -11.96
CA LEU A 16 -6.11 -26.19 -10.57
C LEU A 16 -4.89 -26.11 -9.66
N LEU A 17 -3.72 -26.59 -10.12
CA LEU A 17 -2.46 -26.48 -9.39
C LEU A 17 -2.02 -25.03 -9.25
N ALA A 18 -2.17 -24.20 -10.29
CA ALA A 18 -1.86 -22.77 -10.24
C ALA A 18 -2.84 -21.99 -9.35
N THR A 19 -4.14 -22.32 -9.33
CA THR A 19 -5.11 -21.70 -8.40
C THR A 19 -4.91 -22.17 -6.98
N VAL A 20 -4.55 -23.44 -6.76
CA VAL A 20 -4.17 -23.95 -5.44
C VAL A 20 -2.84 -23.33 -5.00
N TRP A 21 -1.90 -23.09 -5.91
CA TRP A 21 -0.66 -22.36 -5.62
C TRP A 21 -0.93 -20.88 -5.33
N LEU A 22 -1.81 -20.21 -6.07
CA LEU A 22 -2.21 -18.82 -5.83
C LEU A 22 -3.00 -18.69 -4.52
N GLN A 23 -3.94 -19.60 -4.25
CA GLN A 23 -4.70 -19.62 -3.01
C GLN A 23 -3.82 -19.99 -1.83
N CYS A 24 -2.88 -20.94 -1.98
CA CYS A 24 -1.90 -21.25 -0.95
C CYS A 24 -0.94 -20.08 -0.75
N PHE A 25 -0.48 -19.39 -1.80
CA PHE A 25 0.35 -18.19 -1.69
C PHE A 25 -0.38 -17.02 -1.02
N VAL A 26 -1.65 -16.79 -1.34
CA VAL A 26 -2.51 -15.78 -0.70
C VAL A 26 -2.87 -16.17 0.74
N LEU A 27 -3.00 -17.46 1.06
CA LEU A 27 -3.25 -17.96 2.42
C LEU A 27 -1.97 -18.06 3.26
N LEU A 28 -0.80 -18.20 2.64
CA LEU A 28 0.52 -18.29 3.29
C LEU A 28 1.03 -16.91 3.75
N VAL A 29 0.57 -15.83 3.11
CA VAL A 29 0.82 -14.47 3.58
C VAL A 29 -0.41 -14.01 4.38
N LYS A 30 -0.53 -14.45 5.64
CA LYS A 30 -1.38 -13.73 6.61
C LYS A 30 -0.74 -12.37 6.87
N ALA A 31 -0.95 -11.42 5.97
CA ALA A 31 -0.64 -10.03 6.23
C ALA A 31 -1.61 -9.53 7.31
N CYS A 32 -1.07 -9.09 8.44
CA CYS A 32 -1.82 -8.40 9.47
C CYS A 32 -1.69 -6.88 9.25
N GLY A 33 -2.64 -6.12 9.79
CA GLY A 33 -2.73 -4.68 9.53
C GLY A 33 -3.89 -4.32 8.61
N GLN A 34 -4.23 -3.03 8.57
CA GLN A 34 -5.35 -2.52 7.77
C GLN A 34 -5.26 -1.01 7.55
N TYR A 35 -5.80 -0.54 6.43
CA TYR A 35 -6.25 0.84 6.29
C TYR A 35 -7.58 1.05 7.03
N ILE A 36 -7.66 2.08 7.87
CA ILE A 36 -8.81 2.35 8.72
C ILE A 36 -9.23 3.81 8.52
N GLU A 37 -10.44 4.01 8.01
CA GLU A 37 -11.09 5.31 8.03
C GLU A 37 -11.94 5.44 9.31
N LEU A 38 -11.83 6.58 9.96
CA LEU A 38 -12.57 6.95 11.15
C LEU A 38 -13.37 8.23 10.87
N GLY A 39 -14.69 8.11 10.87
CA GLY A 39 -15.58 9.28 10.83
C GLY A 39 -15.56 10.10 12.12
N SER A 40 -16.37 11.15 12.16
CA SER A 40 -16.57 11.95 13.36
C SER A 40 -17.14 11.11 14.50
N GLN A 41 -16.55 11.25 15.70
CA GLN A 41 -16.93 10.50 16.91
C GLN A 41 -16.96 8.98 16.71
N SER A 42 -16.06 8.46 15.87
CA SER A 42 -15.97 7.02 15.63
C SER A 42 -14.93 6.36 16.53
N THR A 43 -15.08 5.07 16.74
CA THR A 43 -14.18 4.28 17.58
C THR A 43 -13.99 2.90 16.96
N ARG A 44 -12.76 2.39 16.97
CA ARG A 44 -12.43 1.08 16.40
C ARG A 44 -11.32 0.39 17.19
N SER A 45 -11.52 -0.89 17.50
CA SER A 45 -10.49 -1.68 18.17
C SER A 45 -9.55 -2.34 17.18
N ILE A 46 -8.26 -2.37 17.53
CA ILE A 46 -7.22 -3.15 16.86
C ILE A 46 -6.60 -4.10 17.87
N SER A 47 -6.24 -5.30 17.42
CA SER A 47 -5.62 -6.28 18.29
C SER A 47 -4.71 -7.24 17.55
N ILE A 48 -3.70 -7.72 18.26
CA ILE A 48 -2.85 -8.84 17.87
C ILE A 48 -3.06 -9.93 18.91
N SER A 49 -3.24 -11.17 18.45
CA SER A 49 -3.42 -12.30 19.35
C SER A 49 -2.25 -12.46 20.31
N ASN A 50 -2.53 -12.94 21.51
CA ASN A 50 -1.51 -13.20 22.53
C ASN A 50 -0.42 -14.16 22.04
N THR A 51 -0.71 -14.99 21.05
CA THR A 51 0.27 -15.77 20.29
C THR A 51 0.27 -15.26 18.86
N TYR A 52 1.26 -14.45 18.48
CA TYR A 52 1.43 -13.98 17.10
C TYR A 52 2.38 -14.87 16.31
N ALA A 53 2.32 -14.76 14.99
CA ALA A 53 3.22 -15.49 14.09
C ALA A 53 4.64 -14.90 14.18
N PRO A 54 5.69 -15.72 14.03
CA PRO A 54 7.04 -15.22 13.96
C PRO A 54 7.21 -14.31 12.72
N TYR A 55 8.09 -13.33 12.84
CA TYR A 55 8.38 -12.29 11.85
C TYR A 55 7.15 -11.47 11.45
N SER A 56 6.20 -11.28 12.37
CA SER A 56 5.01 -10.45 12.13
C SER A 56 5.42 -9.00 11.88
N ASN A 57 4.78 -8.38 10.90
CA ASN A 57 4.92 -6.96 10.61
C ASN A 57 3.53 -6.40 10.27
N CYS A 58 2.77 -6.07 11.31
CA CYS A 58 1.41 -5.58 11.19
C CYS A 58 1.42 -4.06 11.11
N ILE A 59 0.82 -3.50 10.06
CA ILE A 59 0.78 -2.05 9.86
C ILE A 59 -0.67 -1.59 9.76
N TRP A 60 -1.05 -0.65 10.63
CA TRP A 60 -2.30 0.08 10.52
C TRP A 60 -2.04 1.51 10.07
N VAL A 61 -2.72 1.92 9.01
CA VAL A 61 -2.74 3.31 8.56
C VAL A 61 -4.13 3.83 8.84
N VAL A 62 -4.23 4.82 9.69
CA VAL A 62 -5.50 5.35 10.19
C VAL A 62 -5.69 6.76 9.67
N GLU A 63 -6.83 7.00 9.04
CA GLU A 63 -7.28 8.29 8.57
C GLU A 63 -8.50 8.73 9.39
N ALA A 64 -8.44 9.92 9.96
CA ALA A 64 -9.60 10.61 10.52
C ALA A 64 -10.28 11.47 9.46
N SER A 65 -11.60 11.65 9.58
CA SER A 65 -12.33 12.64 8.80
C SER A 65 -11.80 14.06 9.02
N SER A 66 -11.94 14.92 8.02
CA SER A 66 -11.66 16.37 8.12
C SER A 66 -12.20 16.98 9.42
N GLY A 67 -11.39 17.81 10.09
CA GLY A 67 -11.70 18.41 11.39
C GLY A 67 -11.29 17.56 12.60
N TYR A 68 -10.75 16.36 12.40
CA TYR A 68 -10.43 15.41 13.46
C TYR A 68 -9.01 14.85 13.36
N ARG A 69 -8.53 14.34 14.48
CA ARG A 69 -7.25 13.66 14.65
C ARG A 69 -7.48 12.28 15.21
N VAL A 70 -6.47 11.43 15.08
CA VAL A 70 -6.50 10.06 15.57
C VAL A 70 -5.94 10.03 16.99
N GLU A 71 -6.70 9.42 17.89
CA GLU A 71 -6.25 9.07 19.23
C GLU A 71 -6.19 7.55 19.37
N LEU A 72 -5.02 7.06 19.76
CA LEU A 72 -4.72 5.66 20.03
C LEU A 72 -4.63 5.45 21.54
N ASN A 73 -5.55 4.67 22.09
CA ASN A 73 -5.52 4.18 23.46
C ASN A 73 -5.04 2.73 23.50
N ILE A 74 -3.80 2.52 23.94
CA ILE A 74 -3.20 1.20 24.12
C ILE A 74 -3.62 0.66 25.48
N SER A 75 -4.64 -0.21 25.48
CA SER A 75 -5.14 -0.87 26.68
C SER A 75 -4.09 -1.82 27.27
N SER A 76 -3.47 -2.63 26.41
CA SER A 76 -2.37 -3.52 26.79
C SER A 76 -1.43 -3.77 25.61
N PHE A 77 -0.14 -3.66 25.87
CA PHE A 77 0.90 -4.12 24.97
C PHE A 77 2.01 -4.75 25.80
N VAL A 78 2.58 -5.85 25.33
CA VAL A 78 3.79 -6.42 25.90
C VAL A 78 4.74 -6.69 24.75
N GLY A 79 5.89 -5.99 24.75
CA GLY A 79 6.96 -6.25 23.80
C GLY A 79 8.04 -7.14 24.40
N GLN A 80 9.13 -7.29 23.67
CA GLN A 80 10.27 -8.10 24.09
C GLN A 80 11.58 -7.38 23.79
N GLU A 81 12.47 -7.40 24.77
CA GLU A 81 13.84 -6.96 24.66
C GLU A 81 14.77 -8.15 24.84
N LEU A 82 15.73 -8.30 23.92
CA LEU A 82 16.74 -9.35 23.97
C LEU A 82 18.11 -8.71 23.84
N SER A 83 18.98 -8.96 24.83
CA SER A 83 20.36 -8.46 24.87
C SER A 83 20.48 -6.93 24.66
N GLY A 84 19.56 -6.15 25.23
CA GLY A 84 19.57 -4.68 25.08
C GLY A 84 18.93 -4.15 23.79
N SER A 85 18.34 -5.03 22.96
CA SER A 85 17.69 -4.66 21.71
C SER A 85 16.21 -5.02 21.75
N CYS A 86 15.34 -4.07 21.37
CA CYS A 86 13.93 -4.34 21.14
C CYS A 86 13.76 -5.28 19.93
N VAL A 87 13.29 -6.50 20.18
CA VAL A 87 13.03 -7.52 19.15
C VAL A 87 11.55 -7.55 18.78
N ASP A 88 10.67 -7.42 19.76
CA ASP A 88 9.23 -7.25 19.57
C ASP A 88 8.80 -5.88 20.07
N TYR A 89 8.28 -5.03 19.18
CA TYR A 89 8.00 -3.64 19.51
C TYR A 89 6.80 -3.07 18.74
N ILE A 90 6.23 -2.02 19.32
CA ILE A 90 5.28 -1.15 18.67
C ILE A 90 5.94 0.19 18.34
N THR A 91 5.62 0.73 17.15
CA THR A 91 6.01 2.07 16.72
C THR A 91 4.75 2.82 16.27
N VAL A 92 4.57 4.05 16.76
CA VAL A 92 3.48 4.95 16.38
C VAL A 92 4.10 6.19 15.75
N ARG A 93 3.58 6.61 14.60
CA ARG A 93 4.06 7.75 13.83
C ARG A 93 2.95 8.73 13.50
N ASP A 94 3.34 9.99 13.36
CA ASP A 94 2.49 11.14 13.11
C ASP A 94 2.32 11.43 11.62
N GLY A 95 1.56 10.58 10.95
CA GLY A 95 1.39 10.62 9.50
C GLY A 95 0.92 9.29 8.94
N SER A 96 0.98 9.14 7.63
CA SER A 96 0.49 7.95 6.90
C SER A 96 1.60 7.03 6.41
N ASP A 97 2.86 7.42 6.54
CA ASP A 97 4.03 6.72 6.02
C ASP A 97 5.01 6.27 7.12
N SER A 98 5.80 5.25 6.78
CA SER A 98 6.90 4.72 7.60
C SER A 98 8.04 5.72 7.87
N SER A 99 8.12 6.80 7.09
CA SER A 99 9.13 7.86 7.20
C SER A 99 8.70 9.04 8.06
N ASP A 100 7.42 9.09 8.47
CA ASP A 100 6.88 10.17 9.29
C ASP A 100 7.43 10.17 10.73
N GLU A 101 7.25 11.29 11.42
CA GLU A 101 7.79 11.55 12.77
C GLU A 101 7.32 10.48 13.77
N VAL A 102 8.24 9.94 14.57
CA VAL A 102 7.91 8.92 15.58
C VAL A 102 7.32 9.59 16.81
N LEU A 103 6.06 9.29 17.12
CA LEU A 103 5.41 9.71 18.37
C LEU A 103 5.86 8.83 19.54
N GLY A 104 6.10 7.55 19.26
CA GLY A 104 6.59 6.62 20.27
C GLY A 104 7.06 5.31 19.66
N LYS A 105 8.11 4.73 20.25
CA LYS A 105 8.57 3.37 19.96
C LYS A 105 8.96 2.70 21.26
N THR A 106 8.43 1.51 21.52
CA THR A 106 8.77 0.75 22.72
C THR A 106 8.63 -0.75 22.52
N CYS A 107 9.45 -1.50 23.25
CA CYS A 107 9.30 -2.93 23.49
C CYS A 107 8.95 -3.25 24.95
N THR A 108 8.69 -2.24 25.79
CA THR A 108 8.26 -2.44 27.17
C THR A 108 6.77 -2.72 27.24
N THR A 109 6.32 -3.25 28.38
CA THR A 109 4.89 -3.34 28.67
C THR A 109 4.26 -1.95 28.75
N LEU A 110 3.12 -1.78 28.08
CA LEU A 110 2.26 -0.60 28.21
C LEU A 110 0.90 -1.02 28.75
N SER A 111 0.33 -0.16 29.60
CA SER A 111 -1.04 -0.28 30.10
C SER A 111 -1.68 1.09 30.14
N ASN A 112 -2.86 1.22 29.52
CA ASN A 112 -3.62 2.47 29.41
C ASN A 112 -2.78 3.67 28.93
N SER A 113 -2.00 3.47 27.87
CA SER A 113 -1.15 4.51 27.29
C SER A 113 -1.86 5.20 26.13
N LEU A 114 -1.90 6.53 26.15
CA LEU A 114 -2.59 7.35 25.16
C LEU A 114 -1.58 8.03 24.24
N VAL A 115 -1.83 7.99 22.93
CA VAL A 115 -1.04 8.69 21.91
C VAL A 115 -2.00 9.37 20.95
N THR A 116 -1.79 10.65 20.68
CA THR A 116 -2.65 11.45 19.79
C THR A 116 -1.81 11.98 18.63
N SER A 117 -2.32 11.88 17.40
CA SER A 117 -1.69 12.47 16.22
C SER A 117 -1.85 13.99 16.21
N THR A 118 -0.99 14.66 15.45
CA THR A 118 -1.05 16.11 15.23
C THR A 118 -2.13 16.51 14.23
N ALA A 119 -2.44 15.64 13.27
CA ALA A 119 -3.40 15.86 12.20
C ALA A 119 -4.21 14.58 11.92
N ARG A 120 -4.84 14.47 10.75
CA ARG A 120 -5.77 13.37 10.44
C ARG A 120 -5.15 11.97 10.28
N TRP A 121 -3.83 11.85 10.15
CA TRP A 121 -3.18 10.55 9.89
C TRP A 121 -2.42 10.01 11.10
N MET A 122 -2.47 8.69 11.28
CA MET A 122 -1.59 7.96 12.20
C MET A 122 -1.17 6.63 11.60
N TRP A 123 0.12 6.32 11.70
CA TRP A 123 0.70 5.07 11.26
C TRP A 123 1.18 4.26 12.45
N ILE A 124 0.74 3.01 12.56
CA ILE A 124 1.01 2.14 13.70
C ILE A 124 1.62 0.85 13.16
N GLN A 125 2.78 0.47 13.68
CA GLN A 125 3.42 -0.80 13.35
C GLN A 125 3.68 -1.62 14.59
N PHE A 126 3.30 -2.88 14.53
CA PHE A 126 3.83 -3.91 15.38
C PHE A 126 4.81 -4.77 14.57
N LYS A 127 5.99 -5.01 15.12
CA LYS A 127 6.99 -5.88 14.51
C LYS A 127 7.50 -6.88 15.52
N SER A 128 7.62 -8.14 15.10
CA SER A 128 8.19 -9.21 15.91
C SER A 128 9.41 -9.88 15.28
N ASP A 129 10.15 -10.63 16.08
CA ASP A 129 11.23 -11.51 15.64
C ASP A 129 10.75 -12.93 15.30
N GLY A 130 11.70 -13.84 15.10
CA GLY A 130 11.46 -15.21 14.66
C GLY A 130 10.95 -16.18 15.71
N GLU A 131 10.84 -15.76 16.97
CA GLU A 131 10.38 -16.61 18.06
C GLU A 131 8.89 -16.38 18.33
N ILE A 132 8.17 -17.46 18.62
CA ILE A 132 6.77 -17.34 19.03
C ILE A 132 6.76 -16.99 20.52
N THR A 133 6.32 -15.78 20.84
CA THR A 133 6.18 -15.34 22.21
C THR A 133 4.71 -15.20 22.60
N THR A 134 4.47 -14.90 23.88
CA THR A 134 3.14 -14.86 24.49
C THR A 134 2.84 -13.46 25.00
N SER A 135 2.40 -12.54 24.14
CA SER A 135 2.22 -11.11 24.49
C SER A 135 1.55 -10.27 23.39
N GLY A 136 0.22 -10.11 23.41
CA GLY A 136 -0.51 -9.40 22.34
C GLY A 136 -0.44 -7.87 22.40
N LEU A 137 -1.12 -7.24 21.43
CA LEU A 137 -1.49 -5.83 21.44
C LEU A 137 -3.01 -5.74 21.50
N THR A 138 -3.56 -4.91 22.39
CA THR A 138 -4.97 -4.51 22.34
C THR A 138 -5.03 -3.00 22.50
N ALA A 139 -5.66 -2.35 21.52
CA ALA A 139 -5.79 -0.90 21.51
C ALA A 139 -7.11 -0.47 20.87
N THR A 140 -7.52 0.75 21.20
CA THR A 140 -8.72 1.39 20.65
C THR A 140 -8.32 2.69 20.00
N LEU A 141 -8.74 2.85 18.75
CA LEU A 141 -8.62 4.07 17.97
C LEU A 141 -9.90 4.88 18.11
N SER A 142 -9.79 6.19 18.20
CA SER A 142 -10.93 7.10 18.21
C SER A 142 -10.59 8.43 17.54
N THR A 143 -11.61 9.22 17.20
CA THR A 143 -11.42 10.57 16.66
C THR A 143 -11.59 11.62 17.73
N VAL A 144 -10.66 12.57 17.75
CA VAL A 144 -10.69 13.75 18.61
C VAL A 144 -10.78 14.99 17.74
N TYR A 145 -11.67 15.92 18.09
CA TYR A 145 -11.82 17.16 17.34
C TYR A 145 -10.53 17.98 17.39
N ALA A 146 -10.01 18.34 16.22
CA ALA A 146 -8.72 19.02 16.06
C ALA A 146 -8.67 20.37 16.80
N GLY A 147 -9.81 21.05 16.91
CA GLY A 147 -9.94 22.33 17.60
C GLY A 147 -9.80 22.27 19.13
N SER A 148 -9.83 21.06 19.71
CA SER A 148 -9.76 20.87 21.17
C SER A 148 -8.38 21.20 21.71
N VAL A 149 -8.30 22.05 22.74
CA VAL A 149 -7.04 22.35 23.45
C VAL A 149 -6.63 21.10 24.23
N ILE A 150 -5.47 20.53 23.91
CA ILE A 150 -4.89 19.42 24.69
C ILE A 150 -4.40 19.99 26.03
N SER A 151 -5.16 19.75 27.11
CA SER A 151 -4.93 20.30 28.45
C SER A 151 -3.67 19.76 29.16
N ASN A 152 -2.93 18.82 28.56
CA ASN A 152 -1.75 18.19 29.16
C ASN A 152 -0.40 18.85 28.80
N TYR A 153 -0.35 19.95 28.05
CA TYR A 153 0.88 20.73 27.89
C TYR A 153 1.06 21.69 29.08
N SER A 154 1.70 21.21 30.14
CA SER A 154 2.04 21.98 31.35
C SER A 154 3.51 22.40 31.41
N SER A 155 4.02 23.07 30.36
CA SER A 155 5.31 23.77 30.37
C SER A 155 5.46 24.55 29.06
N PRO A 156 6.21 25.69 29.02
CA PRO A 156 6.03 26.73 28.01
C PRO A 156 6.18 26.12 26.62
N LEU A 157 5.15 26.28 25.79
CA LEU A 157 5.08 25.79 24.43
C LEU A 157 6.42 26.13 23.75
N GLU A 158 7.28 25.13 23.56
CA GLU A 158 8.34 25.25 22.57
C GLU A 158 7.61 25.68 21.31
N SER A 159 7.90 26.89 20.86
CA SER A 159 7.31 27.44 19.65
C SER A 159 7.43 26.39 18.54
N CYS A 160 6.40 26.26 17.70
CA CYS A 160 6.45 25.38 16.54
C CYS A 160 7.79 25.52 15.81
N LYS A 161 8.32 24.40 15.29
CA LYS A 161 9.58 24.41 14.52
C LYS A 161 9.45 25.45 13.40
N SER A 162 10.55 26.06 12.96
CA SER A 162 10.53 27.17 11.98
C SER A 162 9.84 26.86 10.65
N PHE A 163 9.65 25.57 10.34
CA PHE A 163 8.98 25.09 9.13
C PHE A 163 7.53 24.61 9.37
N GLN A 164 7.06 24.58 10.62
CA GLN A 164 5.70 24.21 11.00
C GLN A 164 4.79 25.44 11.04
N TYR A 165 3.51 25.22 10.76
CA TYR A 165 2.47 26.22 10.91
C TYR A 165 1.80 26.08 12.26
N LYS A 166 1.57 27.19 12.94
CA LYS A 166 0.93 27.22 14.25
C LYS A 166 -0.55 27.58 14.10
N CYS A 167 -1.43 26.63 14.42
CA CYS A 167 -2.85 26.86 14.55
C CYS A 167 -3.16 27.75 15.77
N ASP A 168 -4.34 28.37 15.80
CA ASP A 168 -4.79 29.22 16.92
C ASP A 168 -4.89 28.46 18.25
N ASN A 169 -5.27 27.19 18.19
CA ASN A 169 -5.29 26.25 19.32
C ASN A 169 -3.88 25.73 19.72
N HIS A 170 -2.82 26.34 19.18
CA HIS A 170 -1.40 26.06 19.46
C HIS A 170 -0.87 24.72 18.97
N ILE A 171 -1.61 24.01 18.11
CA ILE A 171 -1.07 22.84 17.42
C ILE A 171 -0.14 23.26 16.27
N CYS A 172 0.92 22.48 16.08
CA CYS A 172 1.94 22.72 15.07
C CYS A 172 1.80 21.74 13.92
N LEU A 173 1.27 22.18 12.78
CA LEU A 173 1.14 21.36 11.57
C LEU A 173 2.40 21.40 10.72
N THR A 174 2.70 20.30 10.03
CA THR A 174 3.72 20.30 8.97
C THR A 174 3.14 20.88 7.69
N ARG A 175 4.00 21.24 6.74
CA ARG A 175 3.57 21.78 5.43
C ARG A 175 2.72 20.81 4.59
N ALA A 176 2.67 19.53 4.95
CA ALA A 176 1.86 18.53 4.25
C ALA A 176 0.35 18.71 4.52
N TYR A 177 0.00 19.34 5.66
CA TYR A 177 -1.37 19.59 6.12
C TYR A 177 -1.78 21.06 5.95
N LEU A 178 -1.14 21.76 5.01
CA LEU A 178 -1.48 23.13 4.67
C LEU A 178 -1.90 23.15 3.21
N CYS A 179 -3.05 23.75 2.93
CA CYS A 179 -3.57 23.87 1.57
C CYS A 179 -3.79 22.51 0.89
N ASP A 180 -4.20 21.50 1.66
CA ASP A 180 -4.42 20.14 1.18
C ASP A 180 -5.91 19.78 1.03
N GLY A 181 -6.80 20.73 1.34
CA GLY A 181 -8.25 20.61 1.23
C GLY A 181 -8.94 19.96 2.44
N PHE A 182 -8.24 19.82 3.57
CA PHE A 182 -8.80 19.28 4.82
C PHE A 182 -8.60 20.26 5.98
N GLU A 183 -9.51 20.20 6.97
CA GLU A 183 -9.42 21.00 8.19
C GLU A 183 -8.59 20.23 9.24
N ASP A 184 -7.29 20.47 9.35
CA ASP A 184 -6.40 19.82 10.33
C ASP A 184 -6.15 20.67 11.59
N CYS A 185 -6.34 21.99 11.48
CA CYS A 185 -6.33 22.90 12.63
C CYS A 185 -7.61 22.84 13.46
N GLY A 186 -8.73 22.35 12.89
CA GLY A 186 -10.03 22.30 13.56
C GLY A 186 -10.70 23.67 13.70
N CYS A 187 -10.40 24.60 12.81
CA CYS A 187 -11.20 25.79 12.53
C CYS A 187 -11.66 25.74 11.07
N SER A 188 -12.75 26.44 10.74
CA SER A 188 -13.27 26.46 9.37
C SER A 188 -12.23 27.08 8.43
N ASP A 189 -11.59 26.22 7.63
CA ASP A 189 -10.60 26.54 6.58
C ASP A 189 -9.41 27.42 7.02
N CYS A 190 -8.97 27.40 8.28
CA CYS A 190 -7.90 28.31 8.74
C CYS A 190 -6.51 27.96 8.18
N ASP A 191 -6.19 26.68 8.09
CA ASP A 191 -5.05 26.10 7.39
C ASP A 191 -5.17 26.18 5.85
N GLU A 192 -6.38 26.45 5.34
CA GLU A 192 -6.71 26.52 3.92
C GLU A 192 -6.95 27.97 3.41
N SER A 193 -7.07 28.94 4.32
CA SER A 193 -7.52 30.31 3.99
C SER A 193 -6.44 31.18 3.33
N ALA A 194 -5.17 30.81 3.48
CA ALA A 194 -4.02 31.62 3.07
C ALA A 194 -3.14 30.94 2.01
N CYS A 195 -3.75 30.17 1.11
CA CYS A 195 -3.06 29.45 0.05
C CYS A 195 -2.66 30.37 -1.12
N THR A 196 -1.79 31.33 -0.88
CA THR A 196 -1.17 32.13 -1.95
C THR A 196 0.19 31.54 -2.31
N GLY A 197 0.29 30.89 -3.48
CA GLY A 197 1.58 30.59 -4.10
C GLY A 197 2.21 29.21 -3.80
N LEU A 198 1.45 28.22 -3.33
CA LEU A 198 1.93 26.83 -3.37
C LEU A 198 1.70 26.28 -4.79
N PRO A 199 2.75 25.88 -5.52
CA PRO A 199 2.57 25.23 -6.81
C PRO A 199 1.83 23.91 -6.60
N PHE A 200 0.78 23.73 -7.38
CA PHE A 200 0.03 22.49 -7.54
C PHE A 200 0.93 21.26 -7.52
N SER A 201 0.55 20.23 -6.74
CA SER A 201 1.34 19.04 -6.47
C SER A 201 1.94 18.40 -7.74
N ARG A 202 3.24 18.08 -7.71
CA ARG A 202 3.97 17.34 -8.77
C ARG A 202 3.38 15.95 -9.07
N THR A 203 2.49 15.42 -8.23
CA THR A 203 1.89 14.09 -8.41
C THR A 203 0.82 14.04 -9.51
N GLU A 204 0.15 15.15 -9.83
CA GLU A 204 -0.84 15.16 -10.92
C GLU A 204 -0.22 15.31 -12.31
N LEU A 205 0.94 15.96 -12.43
CA LEU A 205 1.62 16.15 -13.72
C LEU A 205 2.23 14.83 -14.25
N LEU A 206 2.59 13.90 -13.36
CA LEU A 206 3.10 12.58 -13.74
C LEU A 206 1.96 11.59 -14.08
N GLY A 207 0.81 11.68 -13.41
CA GLY A 207 -0.36 10.85 -13.68
C GLY A 207 -0.96 11.04 -15.08
N MET A 208 -0.93 12.27 -15.61
CA MET A 208 -1.39 12.57 -16.97
C MET A 208 -0.48 11.97 -18.06
N SER A 209 0.82 11.77 -17.78
CA SER A 209 1.77 11.19 -18.75
C SER A 209 1.67 9.67 -18.86
N ILE A 210 1.35 8.98 -17.77
CA ILE A 210 1.19 7.51 -17.73
C ILE A 210 -0.12 7.10 -18.40
N GLY A 211 -1.21 7.85 -18.19
CA GLY A 211 -2.50 7.59 -18.82
C GLY A 211 -2.42 7.57 -20.35
N ILE A 212 -1.81 8.59 -20.96
CA ILE A 212 -1.72 8.72 -22.42
C ILE A 212 -0.88 7.60 -23.05
N GLY A 213 0.23 7.22 -22.41
CA GLY A 213 1.09 6.11 -22.87
C GLY A 213 0.38 4.74 -22.84
N SER A 214 -0.43 4.50 -21.80
CA SER A 214 -1.23 3.28 -21.68
C SER A 214 -2.36 3.20 -22.72
N PHE A 215 -3.02 4.31 -23.07
CA PHE A 215 -4.05 4.32 -24.11
C PHE A 215 -3.47 4.12 -25.53
N ILE A 216 -2.31 4.71 -25.83
CA ILE A 216 -1.63 4.54 -27.13
C ILE A 216 -1.18 3.08 -27.31
N SER A 217 -0.59 2.47 -26.27
CA SER A 217 -0.13 1.07 -26.34
C SER A 217 -1.29 0.08 -26.50
N ILE A 218 -2.41 0.28 -25.80
CA ILE A 218 -3.63 -0.53 -25.99
C ILE A 218 -4.18 -0.35 -27.41
N GLY A 219 -4.22 0.88 -27.93
CA GLY A 219 -4.69 1.18 -29.29
C GLY A 219 -3.86 0.46 -30.37
N ILE A 220 -2.54 0.45 -30.24
CA ILE A 220 -1.63 -0.25 -31.17
C ILE A 220 -1.87 -1.77 -31.12
N PHE A 221 -2.02 -2.35 -29.92
CA PHE A 221 -2.31 -3.79 -29.78
C PHE A 221 -3.64 -4.17 -30.41
N VAL A 222 -4.71 -3.41 -30.15
CA VAL A 222 -6.03 -3.65 -30.74
C VAL A 222 -5.96 -3.52 -32.27
N PHE A 223 -5.29 -2.49 -32.79
CA PHE A 223 -5.13 -2.32 -34.23
C PHE A 223 -4.33 -3.48 -34.85
N SER A 224 -3.23 -3.91 -34.24
CA SER A 224 -2.43 -5.04 -34.72
C SER A 224 -3.22 -6.36 -34.69
N CYS A 225 -4.03 -6.59 -33.65
CA CYS A 225 -4.92 -7.75 -33.58
C CYS A 225 -6.01 -7.72 -34.65
N LEU A 226 -6.65 -6.57 -34.86
CA LEU A 226 -7.66 -6.38 -35.91
C LEU A 226 -7.05 -6.52 -37.30
N TYR A 227 -5.80 -6.07 -37.49
CA TYR A 227 -5.07 -6.18 -38.74
C TYR A 227 -4.71 -7.64 -39.08
N GLU A 228 -4.24 -8.42 -38.10
CA GLU A 228 -4.01 -9.87 -38.25
C GLU A 228 -5.32 -10.62 -38.57
N ARG A 229 -6.42 -10.27 -37.91
CA ARG A 229 -7.73 -10.86 -38.17
C ARG A 229 -8.24 -10.49 -39.57
N TYR A 230 -8.08 -9.23 -39.99
CA TYR A 230 -8.39 -8.76 -41.33
C TYR A 230 -7.55 -9.47 -42.39
N ARG A 231 -6.24 -9.64 -42.16
CA ARG A 231 -5.31 -10.37 -43.03
C ARG A 231 -5.77 -11.82 -43.24
N LYS A 232 -6.16 -12.52 -42.17
CA LYS A 232 -6.67 -13.89 -42.24
C LYS A 232 -8.02 -13.98 -42.99
N ILE A 233 -8.94 -13.04 -42.74
CA ILE A 233 -10.22 -12.98 -43.47
C ILE A 233 -9.99 -12.68 -44.96
N ARG A 234 -9.04 -11.80 -45.29
CA ARG A 234 -8.68 -11.49 -46.68
C ARG A 234 -8.07 -12.70 -47.39
N ALA A 235 -7.22 -13.47 -46.72
CA ALA A 235 -6.66 -14.71 -47.25
C ALA A 235 -7.75 -15.76 -47.53
N ILE A 236 -8.77 -15.87 -46.66
CA ILE A 236 -9.92 -16.77 -46.87
C ILE A 236 -10.79 -16.31 -48.06
N ARG A 237 -10.99 -14.99 -48.25
CA ARG A 237 -11.76 -14.46 -49.40
C ARG A 237 -11.08 -14.63 -50.75
N GLN A 238 -9.76 -14.77 -50.79
CA GLN A 238 -9.01 -14.93 -52.04
C GLN A 238 -8.88 -16.38 -52.50
N GLY A 239 -9.51 -17.34 -51.83
CA GLY A 239 -9.79 -18.67 -52.38
C GLY A 239 -8.59 -19.41 -52.94
N ASN A 240 -7.46 -19.46 -52.21
CA ASN A 240 -6.33 -20.32 -52.58
C ASN A 240 -5.96 -21.26 -51.43
N LEU A 241 -6.39 -22.51 -51.59
CA LEU A 241 -5.95 -23.68 -50.83
C LEU A 241 -5.53 -24.72 -51.89
N GLU A 242 -4.22 -24.90 -52.12
CA GLU A 242 -3.61 -26.21 -52.40
C GLU A 242 -2.08 -26.08 -52.31
N LEU A 243 -1.49 -26.57 -51.21
CA LEU A 243 -0.70 -27.82 -51.08
C LEU A 243 0.71 -27.74 -51.69
N ASP A 244 1.72 -27.93 -50.82
CA ASP A 244 3.12 -28.20 -51.17
C ASP A 244 3.23 -29.32 -52.24
N PRO A 245 4.27 -29.26 -53.09
CA PRO A 245 5.30 -30.29 -52.94
C PRO A 245 6.75 -29.80 -53.19
N LEU A 246 7.63 -30.66 -52.68
CA LEU A 246 9.09 -30.65 -52.63
C LEU A 246 9.87 -30.26 -53.90
N ALA A 247 11.11 -29.84 -53.61
CA ALA A 247 12.36 -30.06 -54.37
C ALA A 247 12.95 -28.87 -55.13
N GLY A 248 13.94 -28.24 -54.49
CA GLY A 248 15.30 -28.10 -55.00
C GLY A 248 15.56 -27.12 -56.14
N ASP A 249 16.43 -26.13 -55.88
CA ASP A 249 17.48 -25.84 -56.85
C ASP A 249 18.82 -25.55 -56.17
N SER A 250 19.83 -26.15 -56.77
CA SER A 250 21.23 -26.16 -56.38
C SER A 250 21.93 -24.90 -56.87
N LYS A 251 22.88 -24.38 -56.10
CA LYS A 251 24.03 -23.65 -56.65
C LYS A 251 25.32 -23.99 -55.91
N LYS A 252 26.03 -24.97 -56.50
CA LYS A 252 27.49 -25.08 -56.76
C LYS A 252 28.50 -24.47 -55.77
N SER A 253 29.31 -25.36 -55.19
CA SER A 253 30.79 -25.33 -55.05
C SER A 253 31.19 -26.80 -54.77
N LYS A 254 31.79 -27.61 -55.67
CA LYS A 254 33.16 -27.65 -56.23
C LYS A 254 34.20 -27.41 -55.12
N ILE A 255 34.97 -28.39 -54.60
CA ILE A 255 36.13 -29.15 -55.18
C ILE A 255 36.50 -30.25 -54.12
N ALA A 256 36.56 -31.56 -54.43
CA ALA A 256 37.73 -32.40 -54.81
C ALA A 256 38.93 -32.38 -53.83
N TRP A 257 39.72 -33.42 -53.50
CA TRP A 257 39.79 -34.90 -53.64
C TRP A 257 40.96 -35.35 -52.73
N HIS A 258 41.10 -36.68 -52.54
CA HIS A 258 42.30 -37.49 -52.22
C HIS A 258 42.21 -38.25 -50.90
N LYS A 259 42.55 -39.53 -50.82
CA LYS A 259 42.80 -40.61 -51.79
C LYS A 259 42.80 -41.90 -50.96
#